data_AF-A0A7S0NZL5-F1
#
_entry.id   AF-A0A7S0NZL5-F1
#
_cell.length_a   1.000
_cell.length_b   1.000
_cell.length_c   1.000
_cell.angle_alpha   90.00
_cell.angle_beta   90.00
_cell.angle_gamma   90.00
#
_symmetry.space_group_name_H-M   'P 1'
#
loop_
_entity.id
_entity.type
_entity.pdbx_description
1 polymer ?
#
loop_
_entity_poly.entity_id
_entity_poly.type
_entity_poly.pdbx_seq_one_letter_code
_entity_poly.pdbx_strand_id
1 'polypeptide(L)'
;KASMTDAGVARGFTVPEVRFELRKAVLSYLRTPPAELRMPTITYLSRPMKEDLSEHGRVWQQRCHVGPRTFRALKEVVAREAGYNLVRVVFEKTPYAVQAKVISESDILWAGHGAGLVHMPLLPDHAVVVEMFNC
;
A
#
# COMPACT_ATOMS: atom_id res chain seq x y z
N LYS A 1 -17.30 -13.91 23.74
CA LYS A 1 -16.29 -12.83 23.83
C LYS A 1 -14.97 -13.40 23.33
N ALA A 2 -14.52 -13.05 22.13
CA ALA A 2 -13.22 -13.49 21.63
C ALA A 2 -12.13 -12.62 22.27
N SER A 3 -11.25 -13.21 23.06
CA SER A 3 -10.04 -12.52 23.54
C SER A 3 -9.03 -12.51 22.40
N MET A 4 -8.73 -11.34 21.85
CA MET A 4 -7.61 -11.19 20.92
C MET A 4 -6.33 -11.09 21.72
N THR A 5 -5.62 -12.23 21.86
CA THR A 5 -4.20 -12.22 22.22
C THR A 5 -3.39 -11.74 21.02
N ASP A 6 -2.16 -11.29 21.25
CA ASP A 6 -1.25 -10.85 20.17
C ASP A 6 -1.02 -11.94 19.11
N ALA A 7 -1.05 -13.22 19.55
CA ALA A 7 -1.04 -14.39 18.68
C ALA A 7 -2.33 -14.51 17.82
N GLY A 8 -3.47 -14.07 18.32
CA GLY A 8 -4.75 -14.01 17.59
C GLY A 8 -4.78 -12.91 16.52
N VAL A 9 -4.13 -11.77 16.77
CA VAL A 9 -4.00 -10.68 15.79
C VAL A 9 -3.10 -11.11 14.62
N ALA A 10 -1.96 -11.75 14.93
CA ALA A 10 -1.07 -12.27 13.89
C ALA A 10 -1.71 -13.43 13.09
N ARG A 11 -2.45 -14.34 13.75
CA ARG A 11 -3.18 -15.42 13.06
C ARG A 11 -4.37 -14.92 12.24
N GLY A 12 -5.06 -13.87 12.69
CA GLY A 12 -6.23 -13.32 12.01
C GLY A 12 -5.93 -12.81 10.60
N PHE A 13 -4.71 -12.32 10.33
CA PHE A 13 -4.30 -11.89 8.99
C PHE A 13 -3.72 -13.02 8.11
N THR A 14 -3.45 -14.20 8.69
CA THR A 14 -3.02 -15.40 7.96
C THR A 14 -4.17 -16.30 7.52
N VAL A 15 -5.39 -16.07 8.03
CA VAL A 15 -6.60 -16.77 7.61
C VAL A 15 -7.26 -15.95 6.50
N PRO A 16 -7.21 -16.39 5.23
CA PRO A 16 -7.70 -15.62 4.09
C PRO A 16 -9.14 -15.12 4.27
N GLU A 17 -10.01 -15.93 4.88
CA GLU A 17 -11.42 -15.62 5.11
C GLU A 17 -11.60 -14.46 6.08
N VAL A 18 -10.82 -14.42 7.17
CA VAL A 18 -10.89 -13.33 8.16
C VAL A 18 -10.40 -12.02 7.55
N ARG A 19 -9.31 -12.07 6.76
CA ARG A 19 -8.82 -10.92 6.01
C ARG A 19 -9.87 -10.41 5.03
N PHE A 20 -10.54 -11.30 4.30
CA PHE A 20 -11.52 -10.93 3.28
C PHE A 20 -12.79 -10.31 3.89
N GLU A 21 -13.33 -10.90 4.96
CA GLU A 21 -14.50 -10.33 5.63
C GLU A 21 -14.17 -8.97 6.26
N LEU A 22 -12.98 -8.81 6.84
CA LEU A 22 -12.51 -7.52 7.33
C LEU A 22 -12.36 -6.50 6.18
N ARG A 23 -11.74 -6.89 5.06
CA ARG A 23 -11.64 -6.06 3.84
C ARG A 23 -13.01 -5.55 3.43
N LYS A 24 -13.96 -6.47 3.25
CA LYS A 24 -15.31 -6.17 2.79
C LYS A 24 -16.03 -5.22 3.75
N ALA A 25 -15.95 -5.49 5.06
CA ALA A 25 -16.54 -4.64 6.08
C ALA A 25 -15.96 -3.21 6.06
N VAL A 26 -14.63 -3.09 5.97
CA VAL A 26 -13.96 -1.77 5.95
C VAL A 26 -14.28 -1.00 4.68
N LEU A 27 -14.15 -1.62 3.49
CA LEU A 27 -14.44 -0.95 2.22
C LEU A 27 -15.93 -0.55 2.12
N SER A 28 -16.84 -1.37 2.63
CA SER A 28 -18.26 -1.05 2.69
C SER A 28 -18.55 0.14 3.62
N TYR A 29 -17.98 0.15 4.83
CA TYR A 29 -18.13 1.25 5.78
C TYR A 29 -17.61 2.58 5.22
N LEU A 30 -16.47 2.54 4.53
CA LEU A 30 -15.85 3.70 3.89
C LEU A 30 -16.53 4.11 2.59
N ARG A 31 -17.53 3.35 2.11
CA ARG A 31 -18.20 3.54 0.82
C ARG A 31 -17.21 3.61 -0.34
N THR A 32 -16.15 2.80 -0.27
CA THR A 32 -15.13 2.74 -1.30
C THR A 32 -15.75 2.16 -2.57
N PRO A 33 -15.64 2.84 -3.73
CA PRO A 33 -16.17 2.31 -4.98
C PRO A 33 -15.45 1.00 -5.34
N PRO A 34 -16.11 0.07 -6.06
CA PRO A 34 -15.45 -1.13 -6.55
C PRO A 34 -14.31 -0.75 -7.49
N ALA A 35 -13.28 -1.60 -7.53
CA ALA A 35 -12.16 -1.40 -8.45
C ALA A 35 -12.65 -1.42 -9.90
N GLU A 36 -12.31 -0.38 -10.65
CA GLU A 36 -12.58 -0.30 -12.09
C GLU A 36 -11.62 -1.22 -12.87
N LEU A 37 -11.99 -1.53 -14.11
CA LEU A 37 -11.12 -2.27 -15.02
C LEU A 37 -9.90 -1.41 -15.33
N ARG A 38 -8.73 -1.83 -14.85
CA ARG A 38 -7.51 -1.03 -14.86
C ARG A 38 -6.31 -1.88 -15.26
N MET A 39 -5.24 -1.21 -15.69
CA MET A 39 -3.94 -1.86 -15.80
C MET A 39 -3.50 -2.38 -14.43
N PRO A 40 -2.79 -3.52 -14.38
CA PRO A 40 -2.15 -3.97 -13.15
C PRO A 40 -1.25 -2.87 -12.58
N THR A 41 -1.34 -2.61 -11.28
CA THR A 41 -0.72 -1.46 -10.61
C THR A 41 0.21 -1.93 -9.52
N ILE A 42 1.44 -1.41 -9.56
CA ILE A 42 2.38 -1.43 -8.45
C ILE A 42 2.24 -0.09 -7.72
N THR A 43 1.74 -0.13 -6.49
CA THR A 43 1.65 1.03 -5.62
C THR A 43 2.89 1.09 -4.75
N TYR A 44 3.76 2.06 -5.01
CA TYR A 44 4.90 2.37 -4.16
C TYR A 44 4.49 3.36 -3.07
N LEU A 45 4.24 2.84 -1.88
CA LEU A 45 3.98 3.62 -0.69
C LEU A 45 5.30 4.19 -0.17
N SER A 46 5.47 5.48 -0.40
CA SER A 46 6.66 6.21 -0.01
C SER A 46 6.34 7.22 1.09
N ARG A 47 7.39 7.66 1.77
CA ARG A 47 7.33 8.86 2.62
C ARG A 47 7.39 10.12 1.75
N PRO A 48 7.01 11.28 2.30
CA PRO A 48 7.32 12.55 1.67
C PRO A 48 8.83 12.68 1.45
N MET A 49 9.20 13.12 0.26
CA MET A 49 10.54 13.56 -0.10
C MET A 49 10.61 15.08 0.00
N LYS A 50 11.80 15.64 -0.26
CA LYS A 50 11.99 17.10 -0.30
C LYS A 50 11.00 17.81 -1.24
N GLU A 51 10.63 17.13 -2.33
CA GLU A 51 9.70 17.60 -3.35
C GLU A 51 8.25 17.68 -2.83
N ASP A 52 7.91 16.91 -1.79
CA ASP A 52 6.56 16.88 -1.21
C ASP A 52 6.47 17.64 0.13
N LEU A 53 7.50 18.43 0.49
CA LEU A 53 7.54 19.18 1.75
C LEU A 53 6.40 20.20 1.88
N SER A 54 5.98 20.80 0.76
CA SER A 54 4.83 21.70 0.69
C SER A 54 3.55 21.01 1.17
N GLU A 55 3.48 19.69 1.00
CA GLU A 55 2.29 18.90 1.28
C GLU A 55 2.40 18.14 2.61
N HIS A 56 3.59 17.83 3.14
CA HIS A 56 3.70 16.86 4.24
C HIS A 56 4.62 17.21 5.44
N GLY A 57 5.45 18.26 5.41
CA GLY A 57 6.28 18.65 6.59
C GLY A 57 7.64 17.91 6.71
N ARG A 58 8.36 18.07 7.85
CA ARG A 58 9.75 17.57 8.01
C ARG A 58 9.82 16.04 8.15
N VAL A 59 10.70 15.43 7.35
CA VAL A 59 10.88 13.97 7.22
C VAL A 59 11.76 13.40 8.35
N TRP A 60 11.26 12.42 9.11
CA TRP A 60 11.99 11.78 10.25
C TRP A 60 12.78 10.51 9.91
N GLN A 61 12.77 10.02 8.66
CA GLN A 61 13.60 8.90 8.20
C GLN A 61 13.96 9.08 6.72
N GLN A 62 15.24 9.36 6.42
CA GLN A 62 15.66 9.80 5.08
C GLN A 62 16.20 8.69 4.17
N ARG A 63 16.41 7.46 4.66
CA ARG A 63 17.21 6.47 3.93
C ARG A 63 16.42 5.42 3.15
N CYS A 64 15.27 4.97 3.65
CA CYS A 64 14.40 4.02 2.95
C CYS A 64 13.49 4.67 1.91
N HIS A 65 14.07 5.06 0.78
CA HIS A 65 13.29 5.47 -0.39
C HIS A 65 14.00 5.19 -1.71
N VAL A 66 13.22 5.03 -2.77
CA VAL A 66 13.74 5.02 -4.14
C VAL A 66 13.89 6.46 -4.60
N GLY A 67 15.11 6.86 -4.96
CA GLY A 67 15.35 8.22 -5.46
C GLY A 67 14.52 8.56 -6.71
N PRO A 68 14.10 9.82 -6.92
CA PRO A 68 13.18 10.20 -8.00
C PRO A 68 13.65 9.79 -9.41
N ARG A 69 14.96 9.85 -9.68
CA ARG A 69 15.53 9.43 -10.97
C ARG A 69 15.38 7.93 -11.20
N THR A 70 15.73 7.12 -10.20
CA THR A 70 15.59 5.67 -10.23
C THR A 70 14.12 5.26 -10.34
N PHE A 71 13.23 5.96 -9.61
CA PHE A 71 11.79 5.68 -9.68
C PHE A 71 11.22 5.90 -11.08
N ARG A 72 11.61 6.99 -11.77
CA ARG A 72 11.20 7.24 -13.16
C ARG A 72 11.69 6.15 -14.11
N ALA A 73 12.96 5.76 -14.02
CA ALA A 73 13.50 4.67 -14.83
C ALA A 73 12.78 3.33 -14.57
N LEU A 74 12.51 3.01 -13.29
CA LEU A 74 11.75 1.82 -12.92
C LEU A 74 10.33 1.86 -13.47
N LYS A 75 9.67 3.01 -13.45
CA LYS A 75 8.32 3.16 -14.00
C LYS A 75 8.27 2.81 -15.49
N GLU A 76 9.26 3.27 -16.26
CA GLU A 76 9.37 2.97 -17.70
C GLU A 76 9.65 1.49 -17.95
N VAL A 77 10.59 0.90 -17.20
CA VAL A 77 10.96 -0.52 -17.34
C VAL A 77 9.81 -1.43 -16.92
N VAL A 78 9.14 -1.17 -15.80
CA VAL A 78 8.00 -1.96 -15.31
C VAL A 78 6.83 -1.90 -16.30
N ALA A 79 6.54 -0.73 -16.85
CA ALA A 79 5.51 -0.59 -17.88
C ALA A 79 5.85 -1.38 -19.14
N ARG A 80 7.10 -1.32 -19.61
CA ARG A 80 7.54 -1.99 -20.84
C ARG A 80 7.66 -3.52 -20.69
N GLU A 81 8.28 -4.00 -19.62
CA GLU A 81 8.64 -5.41 -19.45
C GLU A 81 7.52 -6.23 -18.80
N ALA A 82 6.76 -5.63 -17.89
CA ALA A 82 5.70 -6.34 -17.15
C ALA A 82 4.29 -5.92 -17.57
N GLY A 83 4.12 -4.76 -18.21
CA GLY A 83 2.80 -4.19 -18.49
C GLY A 83 2.09 -3.61 -17.27
N TYR A 84 2.83 -3.30 -16.20
CA TYR A 84 2.28 -2.77 -14.95
C TYR A 84 2.46 -1.25 -14.88
N ASN A 85 1.51 -0.57 -14.25
CA ASN A 85 1.61 0.85 -13.92
C ASN A 85 2.28 1.00 -12.55
N LEU A 86 3.48 1.62 -12.50
CA LEU A 86 4.13 1.97 -11.23
C LEU A 86 3.71 3.37 -10.79
N VAL A 87 3.01 3.44 -9.65
CA VAL A 87 2.49 4.68 -9.06
C VAL A 87 3.11 4.92 -7.69
N ARG A 88 3.60 6.13 -7.45
CA ARG A 88 4.07 6.56 -6.14
C ARG A 88 2.92 7.21 -5.38
N VAL A 89 2.75 6.82 -4.13
CA VAL A 89 1.78 7.44 -3.22
C VAL A 89 2.44 7.85 -1.90
N VAL A 90 1.88 8.87 -1.27
CA VAL A 90 2.25 9.37 0.06
C VAL A 90 0.97 9.56 0.85
N PHE A 91 0.86 8.97 2.04
CA PHE A 91 -0.39 8.91 2.80
C PHE A 91 -0.48 9.86 4.00
N GLU A 92 0.57 10.62 4.32
CA GLU A 92 0.67 11.41 5.55
C GLU A 92 -0.48 12.39 5.78
N LYS A 93 -1.06 12.96 4.72
CA LYS A 93 -2.26 13.82 4.79
C LYS A 93 -3.44 13.30 3.97
N THR A 94 -3.38 12.07 3.52
CA THR A 94 -4.41 11.47 2.69
C THR A 94 -5.54 10.91 3.57
N PRO A 95 -6.81 11.26 3.34
CA PRO A 95 -7.93 10.69 4.09
C PRO A 95 -7.93 9.16 4.01
N TYR A 96 -8.26 8.48 5.11
CA TYR A 96 -8.19 7.01 5.17
C TYR A 96 -9.06 6.32 4.09
N ALA A 97 -10.22 6.88 3.74
CA ALA A 97 -11.05 6.37 2.64
C ALA A 97 -10.33 6.39 1.28
N VAL A 98 -9.50 7.41 1.03
CA VAL A 98 -8.70 7.51 -0.19
C VAL A 98 -7.52 6.52 -0.14
N GLN A 99 -6.86 6.39 1.01
CA GLN A 99 -5.82 5.36 1.21
C GLN A 99 -6.40 3.96 0.95
N ALA A 100 -7.56 3.66 1.53
CA ALA A 100 -8.24 2.38 1.37
C ALA A 100 -8.61 2.10 -0.09
N LYS A 101 -9.07 3.11 -0.83
CA LYS A 101 -9.31 2.99 -2.27
C LYS A 101 -8.04 2.58 -3.01
N VAL A 102 -6.96 3.35 -2.86
CA VAL A 102 -5.68 3.09 -3.53
C VAL A 102 -5.16 1.69 -3.21
N ILE A 103 -5.15 1.29 -1.93
CA ILE A 103 -4.68 -0.04 -1.53
C ILE A 103 -5.61 -1.13 -2.09
N SER A 104 -6.93 -0.92 -2.08
CA SER A 104 -7.89 -1.89 -2.64
C SER A 104 -7.74 -2.12 -4.14
N GLU A 105 -7.07 -1.20 -4.82
CA GLU A 105 -6.74 -1.20 -6.25
C GLU A 105 -5.24 -1.45 -6.50
N SER A 106 -4.51 -2.03 -5.54
CA SER A 106 -3.08 -2.35 -5.70
C SER A 106 -2.89 -3.85 -5.93
N ASP A 107 -2.22 -4.24 -7.01
CA ASP A 107 -1.86 -5.65 -7.26
C ASP A 107 -0.50 -5.99 -6.65
N ILE A 108 0.38 -5.00 -6.57
CA ILE A 108 1.61 -5.08 -5.78
C ILE A 108 1.68 -3.84 -4.90
N LEU A 109 1.75 -4.03 -3.59
CA LEU A 109 2.04 -2.97 -2.65
C LEU A 109 3.51 -3.01 -2.27
N TRP A 110 4.27 -2.03 -2.73
CA TRP A 110 5.67 -1.87 -2.40
C TRP A 110 5.82 -0.79 -1.34
N ALA A 111 6.31 -1.15 -0.16
CA ALA A 111 6.49 -0.23 0.96
C ALA A 111 7.80 -0.51 1.70
N GLY A 112 8.09 0.25 2.76
CA GLY A 112 9.23 0.00 3.64
C GLY A 112 8.86 0.05 5.12
N HIS A 113 9.66 -0.64 5.93
CA HIS A 113 9.55 -0.67 7.39
C HIS A 113 8.17 -1.10 7.92
N GLY A 114 7.47 -2.00 7.22
CA GLY A 114 6.17 -2.53 7.65
C GLY A 114 4.99 -1.60 7.35
N ALA A 115 5.21 -0.50 6.62
CA ALA A 115 4.13 0.38 6.19
C ALA A 115 3.16 -0.33 5.22
N GLY A 116 3.62 -1.31 4.44
CA GLY A 116 2.75 -2.12 3.58
C GLY A 116 1.98 -3.17 4.37
N LEU A 117 2.61 -3.76 5.40
CA LEU A 117 1.99 -4.76 6.27
C LEU A 117 0.71 -4.26 6.95
N VAL A 118 0.68 -3.00 7.41
CA VAL A 118 -0.52 -2.42 8.03
C VAL A 118 -1.69 -2.24 7.05
N HIS A 119 -1.42 -2.29 5.75
CA HIS A 119 -2.41 -2.13 4.68
C HIS A 119 -2.85 -3.45 4.05
N MET A 120 -2.22 -4.59 4.39
CA MET A 120 -2.61 -5.92 3.90
C MET A 120 -4.12 -6.24 3.97
N PRO A 121 -4.86 -5.83 5.02
CA PRO A 121 -6.29 -6.14 5.10
C PRO A 121 -7.10 -5.49 3.98
N LEU A 122 -6.57 -4.42 3.38
CA LEU A 122 -7.21 -3.69 2.30
C LEU A 122 -6.67 -4.06 0.92
N LEU A 123 -5.83 -5.10 0.79
CA LEU A 123 -5.34 -5.57 -0.51
C LEU A 123 -6.25 -6.63 -1.13
N PRO A 124 -6.37 -6.68 -2.47
CA PRO A 124 -7.02 -7.79 -3.19
C PRO A 124 -6.42 -9.15 -2.84
N ASP A 125 -7.15 -10.21 -3.15
CA ASP A 125 -6.75 -11.59 -2.82
C ASP A 125 -5.48 -12.01 -3.55
N HIS A 126 -5.34 -11.60 -4.81
CA HIS A 126 -4.17 -11.89 -5.64
C HIS A 126 -2.99 -10.96 -5.41
N ALA A 127 -3.13 -9.94 -4.56
CA ALA A 127 -2.14 -8.90 -4.42
C ALA A 127 -0.94 -9.33 -3.57
N VAL A 128 0.24 -8.84 -3.95
CA VAL A 128 1.52 -9.14 -3.30
C VAL A 128 2.01 -7.93 -2.52
N VAL A 129 2.68 -8.17 -1.40
CA VAL A 129 3.38 -7.12 -0.65
C VAL A 129 4.89 -7.28 -0.80
N VAL A 130 5.58 -6.20 -1.13
CA VAL A 130 7.03 -6.10 -1.15
C VAL A 130 7.45 -5.10 -0.08
N GLU A 131 8.18 -5.57 0.92
CA GLU A 131 8.69 -4.73 2.01
C GLU A 131 10.20 -4.51 1.87
N MET A 132 10.60 -3.24 1.87
CA MET A 132 11.99 -2.84 1.97
C MET A 132 12.42 -2.83 3.44
N PHE A 133 13.49 -3.57 3.72
CA PHE A 133 14.18 -3.56 5.00
C PHE A 133 15.65 -3.16 4.79
N ASN A 134 16.29 -2.65 5.84
CA ASN A 134 17.72 -2.30 5.86
C ASN A 134 18.16 -1.31 4.78
N CYS A 135 17.39 -0.24 4.66
CA CYS A 135 17.79 1.02 4.06
C CYS A 135 17.90 2.06 5.19
#